data_AF-A0A4V2V186-F1
#
_entry.id   AF-A0A4V2V186-F1
#
_cell.length_a   1.000
_cell.length_b   1.000
_cell.length_c   1.000
_cell.angle_alpha   90.00
_cell.angle_beta   90.00
_cell.angle_gamma   90.00
#
_symmetry.space_group_name_H-M   'P 1'
#
loop_
_entity.id
_entity.type
_entity.pdbx_description
1 polymer ?
#
loop_
_entity_poly.entity_id
_entity_poly.type
_entity_poly.pdbx_seq_one_letter_code
_entity_poly.pdbx_strand_id
1 'polypeptide(L)'
;MPSIRLSTAITITGLSRRTLWRRINEGGVSTLGTHEPGEETRLNLDDVLPLSSLPLEPEDRAILVAADRGDAVAQCDLAILLLNADRPAAAIPWFTLSARQFYADAMCFLGRCYLSGEGISRDVDTGLMWLSQAAAKGHPLAEDLMAFLLSPAGRQRRAAGDPPALDAALNDIERRMLLAALAETADPA
;
A
#
# COMPACT_ATOMS: atom_id res chain seq x y z
N MET A 1 19.48 11.80 -13.37
CA MET A 1 18.48 12.45 -12.50
C MET A 1 17.40 11.42 -12.19
N PRO A 2 17.02 11.21 -10.93
CA PRO A 2 15.96 10.27 -10.58
C PRO A 2 14.64 10.70 -11.25
N SER A 3 13.89 9.73 -11.76
CA SER A 3 12.67 10.01 -12.51
C SER A 3 11.60 8.98 -12.24
N ILE A 4 10.34 9.41 -12.32
CA ILE A 4 9.16 8.59 -12.09
C ILE A 4 8.16 8.81 -13.23
N ARG A 5 7.27 7.85 -13.48
CA ARG A 5 6.19 8.01 -14.45
C ARG A 5 5.18 9.07 -14.00
N LEU A 6 4.47 9.66 -14.96
CA LEU A 6 3.41 10.63 -14.72
C LEU A 6 2.31 10.06 -13.79
N SER A 7 1.94 8.79 -13.95
CA SER A 7 1.02 8.08 -13.05
C SER A 7 1.51 8.08 -11.60
N THR A 8 2.77 7.71 -11.37
CA THR A 8 3.38 7.74 -10.03
C THR A 8 3.40 9.16 -9.46
N ALA A 9 3.72 10.17 -10.28
CA ALA A 9 3.69 11.57 -9.87
C ALA A 9 2.28 12.03 -9.48
N ILE A 10 1.24 11.64 -10.22
CA ILE A 10 -0.18 11.88 -9.86
C ILE A 10 -0.47 11.25 -8.50
N THR A 11 -0.04 10.01 -8.28
CA THR A 11 -0.26 9.32 -7.00
C THR A 11 0.41 10.06 -5.85
N ILE A 12 1.70 10.39 -5.90
CA ILE A 12 2.38 11.00 -4.75
C ILE A 12 2.02 12.48 -4.51
N THR A 13 1.55 13.19 -5.53
CA THR A 13 1.13 14.60 -5.39
C THR A 13 -0.36 14.78 -5.11
N GLY A 14 -1.19 13.81 -5.49
CA GLY A 14 -2.65 13.96 -5.50
C GLY A 14 -3.17 14.94 -6.56
N LEU A 15 -2.30 15.49 -7.41
CA LEU A 15 -2.67 16.42 -8.46
C LEU A 15 -3.26 15.70 -9.66
N SER A 16 -4.27 16.29 -10.29
CA SER A 16 -4.82 15.75 -11.53
C SER A 16 -3.77 15.74 -12.65
N ARG A 17 -3.93 14.80 -13.61
CA ARG A 17 -3.14 14.76 -14.84
C ARG A 17 -3.09 16.12 -15.54
N ARG A 18 -4.22 16.83 -15.63
CA ARG A 18 -4.33 18.16 -16.24
C ARG A 18 -3.46 19.19 -15.51
N THR A 19 -3.44 19.15 -14.18
CA THR A 19 -2.65 20.08 -13.36
C THR A 19 -1.15 19.86 -13.55
N LEU A 20 -0.69 18.60 -13.59
CA LEU A 20 0.72 18.29 -13.83
C LEU A 20 1.15 18.68 -15.24
N TRP A 21 0.32 18.43 -16.26
CA TRP A 21 0.60 18.90 -17.62
C TRP A 21 0.69 20.42 -17.73
N ARG A 22 -0.14 21.16 -17.00
CA ARG A 22 -0.02 22.62 -16.94
C ARG A 22 1.36 23.04 -16.40
N ARG A 23 1.80 22.42 -15.29
CA ARG A 23 3.11 22.71 -14.69
C ARG A 23 4.29 22.34 -15.60
N ILE A 24 4.16 21.25 -16.36
CA ILE A 24 5.13 20.87 -17.39
C ILE A 24 5.23 21.97 -18.46
N ASN A 25 4.09 22.43 -19.00
CA ASN A 25 4.06 23.48 -20.03
C ASN A 25 4.56 24.83 -19.52
N GLU A 26 4.36 25.13 -18.23
CA GLU A 26 4.87 26.33 -17.55
C GLU A 26 6.37 26.22 -17.21
N GLY A 27 7.02 25.08 -17.46
CA GLY A 27 8.43 24.84 -17.15
C GLY A 27 8.73 24.57 -15.68
N GLY A 28 7.70 24.36 -14.85
CA GLY A 28 7.84 24.08 -13.42
C GLY A 28 8.08 22.60 -13.09
N VAL A 29 7.91 21.69 -14.05
CA VAL A 29 8.26 20.27 -13.93
C VAL A 29 8.93 19.79 -15.21
N SER A 30 10.16 19.31 -15.11
CA SER A 30 10.93 18.83 -16.25
C SER A 30 10.52 17.41 -16.64
N THR A 31 10.37 17.18 -17.94
CA THR A 31 10.20 15.84 -18.51
C THR A 31 11.56 15.27 -18.92
N LEU A 32 11.72 13.96 -18.79
CA LEU A 32 12.92 13.26 -19.24
C LEU A 32 12.58 12.49 -20.51
N GLY A 33 13.11 12.98 -21.63
CA GLY A 33 12.81 12.48 -22.97
C GLY A 33 13.70 11.32 -23.39
N THR A 34 13.08 10.15 -23.50
CA THR A 34 13.15 9.20 -24.62
C THR A 34 11.89 8.36 -24.48
N HIS A 35 10.93 8.54 -25.38
CA HIS A 35 9.70 7.74 -25.38
C HIS A 35 9.86 6.62 -26.39
N GLU A 36 9.99 5.37 -25.93
CA GLU A 36 9.60 4.27 -26.79
C GLU A 36 8.07 4.30 -26.98
N PRO A 37 7.55 3.88 -28.16
CA PRO A 37 6.12 3.82 -28.39
C PRO A 37 5.42 2.98 -27.29
N GLY A 38 4.56 3.62 -26.50
CA GLY A 38 3.85 2.98 -25.38
C GLY A 38 4.41 3.28 -23.99
N GLU A 39 5.56 3.93 -23.88
CA GLU A 39 6.10 4.34 -22.58
C GLU A 39 5.42 5.61 -22.04
N GLU A 40 5.01 5.55 -20.77
CA GLU A 40 4.44 6.69 -20.07
C GLU A 40 5.48 7.80 -19.84
N THR A 41 5.04 9.06 -19.92
CA THR A 41 5.90 10.22 -19.69
C THR A 41 6.61 10.15 -18.34
N ARG A 42 7.94 10.34 -18.34
CA ARG A 42 8.75 10.39 -17.11
C ARG A 42 9.04 11.84 -16.71
N LEU A 43 8.92 12.11 -15.42
CA LEU A 43 9.14 13.42 -14.81
C LEU A 43 10.39 13.37 -13.93
N ASN A 44 11.13 14.47 -13.88
CA ASN A 44 12.21 14.65 -12.93
C ASN A 44 11.64 14.64 -11.51
N LEU A 45 12.13 13.72 -10.67
CA LEU A 45 11.61 13.55 -9.31
C LEU A 45 11.85 14.79 -8.45
N ASP A 46 12.98 15.48 -8.64
CA ASP A 46 13.34 16.68 -7.85
C ASP A 46 12.34 17.82 -8.06
N ASP A 47 11.70 17.90 -9.23
CA ASP A 47 10.68 18.91 -9.54
C ASP A 47 9.29 18.50 -8.99
N VAL A 48 9.07 17.19 -8.81
CA VAL A 48 7.79 16.63 -8.35
C VAL A 48 7.71 16.60 -6.82
N LEU A 49 8.80 16.31 -6.11
CA LEU A 49 8.81 16.17 -4.65
C LEU A 49 8.26 17.41 -3.91
N PRO A 50 8.61 18.66 -4.28
CA PRO A 50 8.04 19.85 -3.63
C PRO A 50 6.52 19.99 -3.82
N LEU A 51 5.93 19.25 -4.75
CA LEU A 51 4.49 19.21 -5.00
C LEU A 51 3.79 18.06 -4.27
N SER A 52 4.55 17.17 -3.63
CA SER A 52 3.99 16.03 -2.91
C SER A 52 3.27 16.49 -1.65
N SER A 53 2.12 15.88 -1.38
CA SER A 53 1.42 16.01 -0.11
C SER A 53 1.81 14.94 0.90
N LEU A 54 2.74 14.04 0.54
CA LEU A 54 3.25 13.00 1.42
C LEU A 54 4.43 13.54 2.25
N PRO A 55 4.59 13.08 3.50
CA PRO A 55 5.75 13.42 4.34
C PRO A 55 6.98 12.63 3.86
N LEU A 56 7.55 13.03 2.73
CA LEU A 56 8.69 12.35 2.11
C LEU A 56 10.01 12.95 2.56
N GLU A 57 10.87 12.11 3.11
CA GLU A 57 12.25 12.43 3.43
C GLU A 57 13.17 12.21 2.21
N PRO A 58 14.39 12.77 2.19
CA PRO A 58 15.34 12.57 1.08
C PRO A 58 15.66 11.09 0.79
N GLU A 59 15.57 10.23 1.79
CA GLU A 59 15.78 8.78 1.69
C GLU A 59 14.65 8.05 0.95
N ASP A 60 13.42 8.57 1.00
CA ASP A 60 12.25 7.99 0.31
C ASP A 60 12.36 8.08 -1.22
N ARG A 61 13.27 8.90 -1.74
CA ARG A 61 13.54 9.01 -3.18
C ARG A 61 13.83 7.66 -3.82
N ALA A 62 14.61 6.82 -3.13
CA ALA A 62 14.96 5.50 -3.62
C ALA A 62 13.73 4.60 -3.69
N ILE A 63 12.86 4.66 -2.67
CA ILE A 63 11.59 3.92 -2.60
C ILE A 63 10.70 4.32 -3.77
N LEU A 64 10.51 5.62 -4.03
CA LEU A 64 9.64 6.10 -5.11
C LEU A 64 10.10 5.63 -6.49
N VAL A 65 11.41 5.68 -6.75
CA VAL A 65 11.98 5.22 -8.03
C VAL A 65 11.91 3.70 -8.16
N ALA A 66 12.16 2.96 -7.08
CA ALA A 66 12.07 1.51 -7.07
C ALA A 66 10.62 1.03 -7.27
N ALA A 67 9.67 1.64 -6.56
CA ALA A 67 8.24 1.36 -6.70
C ALA A 67 7.77 1.59 -8.14
N ASP A 68 8.12 2.74 -8.74
CA ASP A 68 7.83 3.08 -10.14
C ASP A 68 8.39 2.04 -11.12
N ARG A 69 9.57 1.47 -10.80
CA ARG A 69 10.23 0.44 -11.61
C ARG A 69 9.69 -0.96 -11.41
N GLY A 70 8.80 -1.18 -10.45
CA GLY A 70 8.16 -2.47 -10.25
C GLY A 70 8.65 -3.25 -9.03
N ASP A 71 9.55 -2.70 -8.21
CA ASP A 71 10.05 -3.42 -7.03
C ASP A 71 8.94 -3.69 -6.03
N ALA A 72 8.70 -4.96 -5.70
CA ALA A 72 7.55 -5.36 -4.89
C ALA A 72 7.59 -4.78 -3.47
N VAL A 73 8.78 -4.71 -2.85
CA VAL A 73 8.94 -4.17 -1.49
C VAL A 73 8.64 -2.68 -1.51
N ALA A 74 9.29 -1.93 -2.41
CA ALA A 74 9.09 -0.49 -2.53
C ALA A 74 7.65 -0.11 -2.93
N GLN A 75 6.96 -0.94 -3.72
CA GLN A 75 5.54 -0.77 -4.00
C GLN A 75 4.68 -0.95 -2.75
N CYS A 76 5.02 -1.91 -1.88
CA CYS A 76 4.36 -2.06 -0.59
C CYS A 76 4.62 -0.85 0.31
N ASP A 77 5.87 -0.40 0.41
CA ASP A 77 6.26 0.75 1.23
C ASP A 77 5.55 2.03 0.78
N LEU A 78 5.49 2.28 -0.53
CA LEU A 78 4.73 3.41 -1.07
C LEU A 78 3.23 3.29 -0.76
N ALA A 79 2.66 2.09 -0.81
CA ALA A 79 1.26 1.87 -0.43
C ALA A 79 1.02 2.18 1.05
N ILE A 80 1.94 1.79 1.94
CA ILE A 80 1.89 2.11 3.37
C ILE A 80 2.00 3.62 3.60
N LEU A 81 2.91 4.32 2.90
CA LEU A 81 3.01 5.78 2.97
C LEU A 81 1.69 6.47 2.55
N LEU A 82 1.04 5.97 1.50
CA LEU A 82 -0.25 6.49 1.04
C LEU A 82 -1.37 6.22 2.05
N LEU A 83 -1.37 5.03 2.67
CA LEU A 83 -2.35 4.68 3.69
C LEU A 83 -2.20 5.58 4.94
N ASN A 84 -0.97 5.76 5.42
CA ASN A 84 -0.64 6.64 6.55
C ASN A 84 -0.98 8.11 6.27
N ALA A 85 -0.97 8.52 4.99
CA ALA A 85 -1.39 9.85 4.57
C ALA A 85 -2.92 9.99 4.37
N ASP A 86 -3.73 9.03 4.86
CA ASP A 86 -5.19 8.98 4.71
C ASP A 86 -5.64 8.96 3.23
N ARG A 87 -4.88 8.23 2.39
CA ARG A 87 -5.17 8.06 0.96
C ARG A 87 -5.34 6.60 0.57
N PRO A 88 -6.24 5.85 1.24
CA PRO A 88 -6.34 4.40 1.08
C PRO A 88 -6.65 4.01 -0.37
N ALA A 89 -7.53 4.72 -1.07
CA ALA A 89 -7.85 4.44 -2.47
C ALA A 89 -6.64 4.56 -3.42
N ALA A 90 -5.66 5.42 -3.10
CA ALA A 90 -4.44 5.53 -3.86
C ALA A 90 -3.43 4.42 -3.51
N ALA A 91 -3.49 3.83 -2.32
CA ALA A 91 -2.63 2.73 -1.88
C ALA A 91 -3.00 1.39 -2.55
N ILE A 92 -4.28 1.13 -2.80
CA ILE A 92 -4.77 -0.17 -3.31
C ILE A 92 -4.07 -0.63 -4.61
N PRO A 93 -3.87 0.22 -5.65
CA PRO A 93 -3.16 -0.21 -6.83
C PRO A 93 -1.71 -0.64 -6.54
N TRP A 94 -1.03 0.04 -5.61
CA TRP A 94 0.35 -0.28 -5.22
C TRP A 94 0.44 -1.57 -4.42
N PHE A 95 -0.45 -1.78 -3.44
CA PHE A 95 -0.59 -3.07 -2.77
C PHE A 95 -0.89 -4.18 -3.76
N THR A 96 -1.76 -3.94 -4.75
CA THR A 96 -2.10 -4.94 -5.78
C THR A 96 -0.90 -5.29 -6.65
N LEU A 97 -0.09 -4.32 -7.06
CA LEU A 97 1.13 -4.56 -7.84
C LEU A 97 2.14 -5.39 -7.04
N SER A 98 2.35 -5.06 -5.76
CA SER A 98 3.26 -5.78 -4.87
C SER A 98 2.76 -7.20 -4.55
N ALA A 99 1.47 -7.35 -4.21
CA ALA A 99 0.85 -8.63 -3.91
C ALA A 99 0.88 -9.59 -5.11
N ARG A 100 0.72 -9.10 -6.34
CA ARG A 100 0.85 -9.91 -7.57
C ARG A 100 2.25 -10.47 -7.79
N GLN A 101 3.26 -9.90 -7.14
CA GLN A 101 4.63 -10.39 -7.12
C GLN A 101 4.91 -11.32 -5.93
N PHE A 102 3.86 -11.75 -5.22
CA PHE A 102 3.93 -12.66 -4.08
C PHE A 102 4.61 -12.07 -2.84
N TYR A 103 4.63 -10.75 -2.69
CA TYR A 103 5.09 -10.10 -1.48
C TYR A 103 4.05 -10.25 -0.35
N ALA A 104 4.44 -10.94 0.72
CA ALA A 104 3.50 -11.43 1.73
C ALA A 104 2.86 -10.29 2.54
N ASP A 105 3.61 -9.24 2.88
CA ASP A 105 3.07 -8.10 3.62
C ASP A 105 1.99 -7.38 2.79
N ALA A 106 2.25 -7.14 1.50
CA ALA A 106 1.27 -6.51 0.61
C ALA A 106 0.01 -7.37 0.41
N MET A 107 0.16 -8.71 0.34
CA MET A 107 -0.99 -9.62 0.35
C MET A 107 -1.78 -9.49 1.66
N CYS A 108 -1.11 -9.38 2.81
CA CYS A 108 -1.75 -9.20 4.10
C CYS A 108 -2.53 -7.87 4.16
N PHE A 109 -1.90 -6.75 3.79
CA PHE A 109 -2.53 -5.44 3.76
C PHE A 109 -3.69 -5.38 2.77
N LEU A 110 -3.51 -5.89 1.55
CA LEU A 110 -4.58 -5.92 0.54
C LEU A 110 -5.77 -6.76 1.02
N GLY A 111 -5.51 -7.90 1.66
CA GLY A 111 -6.54 -8.73 2.27
C GLY A 111 -7.34 -7.99 3.33
N ARG A 112 -6.68 -7.21 4.19
CA ARG A 112 -7.34 -6.34 5.17
C ARG A 112 -8.18 -5.24 4.53
N CYS A 113 -7.66 -4.54 3.53
CA CYS A 113 -8.41 -3.49 2.82
C CYS A 113 -9.71 -4.04 2.21
N TYR A 114 -9.69 -5.25 1.66
CA TYR A 114 -10.90 -5.92 1.16
C TYR A 114 -11.88 -6.31 2.28
N LEU A 115 -11.39 -6.72 3.46
CA LEU A 115 -12.24 -7.08 4.60
C LEU A 115 -12.93 -5.87 5.25
N SER A 116 -12.20 -4.76 5.38
CA SER A 116 -12.67 -3.51 5.99
C SER A 116 -13.45 -2.63 4.99
N GLY A 117 -13.12 -2.72 3.70
CA GLY A 117 -13.60 -1.80 2.67
C GLY A 117 -12.84 -0.47 2.64
N GLU A 118 -11.62 -0.44 3.19
CA GLU A 118 -10.79 0.76 3.22
C GLU A 118 -10.14 1.01 1.85
N GLY A 119 -10.50 2.11 1.20
CA GLY A 119 -9.97 2.49 -0.12
C GLY A 119 -10.45 1.65 -1.30
N ILE A 120 -11.14 0.53 -1.05
CA ILE A 120 -11.73 -0.35 -2.05
C ILE A 120 -13.09 -0.87 -1.59
N SER A 121 -13.98 -1.23 -2.51
CA SER A 121 -15.22 -1.91 -2.17
C SER A 121 -14.94 -3.19 -1.38
N ARG A 122 -15.64 -3.34 -0.25
CA ARG A 122 -15.52 -4.51 0.62
C ARG A 122 -15.86 -5.79 -0.14
N ASP A 123 -14.98 -6.78 -0.02
CA ASP A 123 -15.16 -8.12 -0.57
C ASP A 123 -14.49 -9.13 0.37
N VAL A 124 -15.31 -9.84 1.13
CA VAL A 124 -14.82 -10.78 2.15
C VAL A 124 -14.10 -11.97 1.54
N ASP A 125 -14.55 -12.46 0.39
CA ASP A 125 -13.97 -13.65 -0.24
C ASP A 125 -12.61 -13.32 -0.84
N THR A 126 -12.50 -12.18 -1.52
CA THR A 126 -11.21 -11.67 -2.03
C THR A 126 -10.25 -11.35 -0.89
N GLY A 127 -10.74 -10.79 0.23
CA GLY A 127 -9.93 -10.53 1.42
C GLY A 127 -9.34 -11.81 2.04
N LEU A 128 -10.18 -12.83 2.20
CA LEU A 128 -9.74 -14.16 2.68
C LEU A 128 -8.76 -14.82 1.74
N MET A 129 -8.96 -14.70 0.43
CA MET A 129 -8.03 -15.23 -0.57
C MET A 129 -6.64 -14.63 -0.40
N TRP A 130 -6.49 -13.30 -0.32
CA TRP A 130 -5.19 -12.66 -0.15
C TRP A 130 -4.54 -12.99 1.20
N LEU A 131 -5.30 -12.98 2.30
CA LEU A 131 -4.78 -13.39 3.61
C LEU A 131 -4.32 -14.85 3.62
N SER A 132 -5.07 -15.75 2.97
CA SER A 132 -4.68 -17.16 2.88
C SER A 132 -3.36 -17.35 2.12
N GLN A 133 -3.12 -16.54 1.08
CA GLN A 133 -1.86 -16.56 0.35
C GLN A 133 -0.70 -16.00 1.19
N ALA A 134 -0.92 -14.90 1.90
CA ALA A 134 0.08 -14.36 2.84
C ALA A 134 0.44 -15.38 3.94
N ALA A 135 -0.57 -16.01 4.56
CA ALA A 135 -0.39 -17.05 5.56
C ALA A 135 0.36 -18.27 5.00
N ALA A 136 0.06 -18.70 3.77
CA ALA A 136 0.80 -19.78 3.11
C ALA A 136 2.29 -19.45 2.84
N LYS A 137 2.67 -18.17 2.88
CA LYS A 137 4.06 -17.70 2.82
C LYS A 137 4.70 -17.50 4.19
N GLY A 138 4.01 -17.87 5.27
CA GLY A 138 4.51 -17.73 6.64
C GLY A 138 4.38 -16.33 7.21
N HIS A 139 3.49 -15.48 6.69
CA HIS A 139 3.27 -14.15 7.23
C HIS A 139 2.53 -14.23 8.58
N PRO A 140 3.17 -13.89 9.72
CA PRO A 140 2.65 -14.23 11.04
C PRO A 140 1.28 -13.60 11.34
N LEU A 141 1.10 -12.32 10.98
CA LEU A 141 -0.19 -11.64 11.16
C LEU A 141 -1.28 -12.29 10.30
N ALA A 142 -0.94 -12.74 9.10
CA ALA A 142 -1.94 -13.33 8.21
C ALA A 142 -2.40 -14.69 8.73
N GLU A 143 -1.51 -15.47 9.33
CA GLU A 143 -1.85 -16.72 10.01
C GLU A 143 -2.83 -16.49 11.16
N ASP A 144 -2.55 -15.53 12.05
CA ASP A 144 -3.42 -15.19 13.18
C ASP A 144 -4.78 -14.64 12.73
N LEU A 145 -4.79 -13.76 11.73
CA LEU A 145 -6.03 -13.23 11.15
C LEU A 145 -6.86 -14.35 10.51
N MET A 146 -6.23 -15.26 9.77
CA MET A 146 -6.92 -16.41 9.17
C MET A 146 -7.47 -17.36 10.23
N ALA A 147 -6.71 -17.67 11.28
CA ALA A 147 -7.17 -18.50 12.40
C ALA A 147 -8.43 -17.89 13.04
N PHE A 148 -8.41 -16.58 13.30
CA PHE A 148 -9.59 -15.87 13.79
C PHE A 148 -10.77 -15.90 12.82
N LEU A 149 -10.55 -15.60 11.53
CA LEU A 149 -11.61 -15.51 10.52
C LEU A 149 -12.30 -16.86 10.23
N LEU A 150 -11.59 -17.97 10.47
CA LEU A 150 -12.11 -19.34 10.37
C LEU A 150 -12.78 -19.83 11.67
N SER A 151 -12.44 -19.23 12.81
CA SER A 151 -13.08 -19.53 14.10
C SER A 151 -14.60 -19.26 14.07
N PRO A 152 -15.38 -19.87 14.99
CA PRO A 152 -16.81 -19.55 15.13
C PRO A 152 -17.07 -18.04 15.30
N ALA A 153 -16.25 -17.35 16.08
CA ALA A 153 -16.38 -15.91 16.32
C ALA A 153 -16.11 -15.08 15.06
N GLY A 154 -15.10 -15.44 14.26
CA GLY A 154 -14.81 -14.77 12.99
C GLY A 154 -15.91 -15.00 11.96
N ARG A 155 -16.39 -16.25 11.83
CA ARG A 155 -17.53 -16.59 10.96
C ARG A 155 -18.80 -15.81 11.34
N GLN A 156 -19.08 -15.70 12.64
CA GLN A 156 -20.21 -14.92 13.12
C GLN A 156 -20.09 -13.45 12.75
N ARG A 157 -18.92 -12.82 12.97
CA ARG A 157 -18.70 -11.40 12.59
C ARG A 157 -18.82 -11.16 11.08
N ARG A 158 -18.32 -12.08 10.26
CA ARG A 158 -18.49 -12.00 8.80
C ARG A 158 -19.97 -12.11 8.40
N ALA A 159 -20.70 -13.05 8.99
CA ALA A 159 -22.12 -13.28 8.71
C ALA A 159 -23.02 -12.15 9.23
N ALA A 160 -22.63 -11.49 10.32
CA ALA A 160 -23.38 -10.36 10.90
C ALA A 160 -23.44 -9.14 9.97
N GLY A 161 -22.59 -9.07 8.95
CA GLY A 161 -22.60 -7.96 8.00
C GLY A 161 -22.18 -6.62 8.63
N ASP A 162 -21.41 -6.66 9.72
CA ASP A 162 -20.92 -5.48 10.47
C ASP A 162 -19.41 -5.26 10.21
N PRO A 163 -19.03 -4.50 9.16
CA PRO A 163 -17.64 -4.25 8.84
C PRO A 163 -16.85 -3.57 9.98
N PRO A 164 -17.35 -2.52 10.65
CA PRO A 164 -16.65 -1.91 11.79
C PRO A 164 -16.32 -2.88 12.92
N ALA A 165 -17.26 -3.75 13.29
CA ALA A 165 -17.02 -4.73 14.35
C ALA A 165 -16.02 -5.83 13.95
N LEU A 166 -16.00 -6.20 12.66
CA LEU A 166 -14.98 -7.10 12.11
C LEU A 166 -13.62 -6.42 12.12
N ASP A 167 -13.52 -5.21 11.57
CA ASP A 167 -12.28 -4.44 11.49
C ASP A 167 -11.65 -4.21 12.88
N ALA A 168 -12.45 -3.79 13.86
CA ALA A 168 -11.99 -3.62 15.23
C ALA A 168 -11.40 -4.91 15.83
N ALA A 169 -11.96 -6.08 15.50
CA ALA A 169 -11.42 -7.36 15.97
C ALA A 169 -10.11 -7.75 15.28
N LEU A 170 -9.95 -7.42 14.00
CA LEU A 170 -8.69 -7.63 13.27
C LEU A 170 -7.59 -6.70 13.82
N ASN A 171 -7.92 -5.44 14.09
CA ASN A 171 -6.99 -4.46 14.66
C ASN A 171 -6.53 -4.86 16.08
N ASP A 172 -7.40 -5.48 16.87
CA ASP A 172 -7.02 -6.02 18.19
C ASP A 172 -6.00 -7.17 18.10
N ILE A 173 -6.15 -8.05 17.10
CA ILE A 173 -5.18 -9.13 16.85
C ILE A 173 -3.81 -8.56 16.50
N GLU A 174 -3.77 -7.62 15.55
CA GLU A 174 -2.54 -6.93 15.15
C GLU A 174 -1.86 -6.24 16.35
N ARG A 175 -2.63 -5.50 17.15
CA ARG A 175 -2.11 -4.84 18.35
C ARG A 175 -1.51 -5.84 19.34
N ARG A 176 -2.19 -6.96 19.61
CA ARG A 176 -1.68 -7.98 20.54
C ARG A 176 -0.38 -8.59 20.05
N MET A 177 -0.27 -8.84 18.74
CA MET A 177 0.95 -9.37 18.15
C MET A 177 2.12 -8.38 18.24
N LEU A 178 1.89 -7.11 17.93
CA LEU A 178 2.91 -6.06 18.08
C LEU A 178 3.39 -5.91 19.52
N LEU A 179 2.47 -5.94 20.49
CA LEU A 179 2.81 -5.87 21.91
C LEU A 179 3.64 -7.08 22.38
N ALA A 180 3.33 -8.28 21.88
CA ALA A 180 4.11 -9.48 22.18
C ALA A 180 5.54 -9.38 21.63
N ALA A 181 5.70 -8.95 20.37
CA ALA A 181 7.01 -8.76 19.75
C ALA A 181 7.87 -7.69 20.49
N LEU A 182 7.24 -6.61 20.97
CA LEU A 182 7.93 -5.61 21.79
C LEU A 182 8.37 -6.15 23.16
N ALA A 183 7.55 -7.00 23.79
CA ALA A 183 7.91 -7.62 25.06
C ALA A 183 9.11 -8.58 24.92
N GLU A 184 9.16 -9.37 23.84
CA GLU A 184 10.28 -10.28 23.55
C GLU A 184 11.61 -9.56 23.31
N THR A 185 11.57 -8.35 22.75
CA THR A 185 12.77 -7.53 22.51
C THR A 185 13.23 -6.74 23.74
N ALA A 186 12.36 -6.58 24.74
CA ALA A 186 12.62 -5.82 25.96
C ALA A 186 13.20 -6.67 27.12
N ASP A 187 13.35 -7.99 26.93
CA ASP A 187 13.91 -8.90 27.93
C ASP A 187 15.37 -9.24 27.56
N PRO A 188 16.39 -8.48 28.04
CA PRO A 188 17.77 -8.85 27.84
C PRO A 188 18.11 -10.02 28.77
N ALA A 189 18.56 -11.13 28.17
CA ALA A 189 19.14 -12.26 28.91
C ALA A 189 20.29 -11.84 29.84
#